data_AF-A0A382HR73-F1
#
_entry.id   AF-A0A382HR73-F1
#
_cell.length_a   1.000
_cell.length_b   1.000
_cell.length_c   1.000
_cell.angle_alpha   90.00
_cell.angle_beta   90.00
_cell.angle_gamma   90.00
#
_symmetry.space_group_name_H-M   'P 1'
#
loop_
_entity.id
_entity.type
_entity.pdbx_description
1 polymer ?
#
loop_
_entity_poly.entity_id
_entity_poly.type
_entity_poly.pdbx_seq_one_letter_code
_entity_poly.pdbx_strand_id
1 'polypeptide(L)'
;TWANALIEMALVADGVKASKVYEVMSTPEGIDRAFAKLDTIKDHVVFWSAGSKPLELVASGEVVMSLAYNGRIGAAILSEGKDFEYIWDATVLEQEYLVAIKGGNEAEALKFMAHASSSIANAEQAKYIPYGPMRKSSIDIIKKGEPWFIKYGGDIDIMPHMPTHPKVLKKAVIADPFWWADNGAEVHERFGAWKGN
;
A
#
# COMPACT_ATOMS: atom_id res chain seq x y z
N THR A 1 10.64 -6.85 6.77
CA THR A 1 9.55 -5.95 7.16
C THR A 1 10.18 -4.61 7.37
N TRP A 2 9.50 -3.55 6.97
CA TRP A 2 9.98 -2.17 7.09
C TRP A 2 9.15 -1.42 8.14
N ALA A 3 9.65 -0.27 8.58
CA ALA A 3 8.96 0.54 9.60
C ALA A 3 7.81 1.37 8.98
N ASN A 4 7.95 1.80 7.72
CA ASN A 4 6.90 2.49 7.00
C ASN A 4 5.66 1.60 6.89
N ALA A 5 4.51 2.25 6.89
CA ALA A 5 3.19 1.67 7.08
C ALA A 5 2.94 1.07 8.47
N LEU A 6 3.90 0.36 9.07
CA LEU A 6 3.74 -0.28 10.37
C LEU A 6 3.57 0.74 11.49
N ILE A 7 4.40 1.79 11.52
CA ILE A 7 4.34 2.86 12.52
C ILE A 7 3.01 3.62 12.43
N GLU A 8 2.56 3.92 11.21
CA GLU A 8 1.26 4.56 10.97
C GLU A 8 0.10 3.69 11.45
N MET A 9 0.11 2.41 11.08
CA MET A 9 -0.92 1.44 11.49
C MET A 9 -0.96 1.25 13.01
N ALA A 10 0.19 1.22 13.68
CA ALA A 10 0.28 1.14 15.13
C ALA A 10 -0.42 2.33 15.81
N LEU A 11 -0.22 3.55 15.32
CA LEU A 11 -0.90 4.73 15.85
C LEU A 11 -2.41 4.68 15.62
N VAL A 12 -2.86 4.21 14.46
CA VAL A 12 -4.31 4.03 14.21
C VAL A 12 -4.89 2.96 15.14
N ALA A 13 -4.18 1.86 15.35
CA ALA A 13 -4.56 0.81 16.30
C ALA A 13 -4.56 1.31 17.77
N ASP A 14 -3.81 2.38 18.07
CA ASP A 14 -3.82 3.10 19.34
C ASP A 14 -4.85 4.25 19.39
N GLY A 15 -5.78 4.30 18.43
CA GLY A 15 -6.91 5.23 18.42
C GLY A 15 -6.64 6.59 17.79
N VAL A 16 -5.46 6.80 17.17
CA VAL A 16 -5.21 8.00 16.37
C VAL A 16 -6.07 7.95 15.09
N LYS A 17 -6.73 9.07 14.77
CA LYS A 17 -7.46 9.18 13.49
C LYS A 17 -6.47 9.07 12.34
N ALA A 18 -6.78 8.29 11.30
CA ALA A 18 -5.89 8.10 10.14
C ALA A 18 -5.35 9.42 9.54
N SER A 19 -6.20 10.46 9.46
CA SER A 19 -5.84 11.79 8.96
C SER A 19 -4.93 12.61 9.90
N LYS A 20 -4.60 12.10 11.08
CA LYS A 20 -3.80 12.77 12.14
C LYS A 20 -2.51 12.03 12.46
N VAL A 21 -2.24 10.91 11.77
CA VAL A 21 -1.07 10.06 12.04
C VAL A 21 0.23 10.85 11.92
N TYR A 22 0.47 11.56 10.83
CA TYR A 22 1.72 12.35 10.68
C TYR A 22 1.83 13.55 11.62
N GLU A 23 0.71 14.14 12.04
CA GLU A 23 0.70 15.17 13.09
C GLU A 23 1.21 14.57 14.41
N VAL A 24 0.73 13.37 14.77
CA VAL A 24 1.19 12.65 15.96
C VAL A 24 2.63 12.20 15.81
N MET A 25 3.02 11.60 14.68
CA MET A 25 4.41 11.17 14.44
C MET A 25 5.42 12.33 14.52
N SER A 26 4.99 13.57 14.28
CA SER A 26 5.84 14.75 14.36
C SER A 26 5.95 15.34 15.78
N THR A 27 5.26 14.78 16.79
CA THR A 27 5.46 15.18 18.18
C THR A 27 6.64 14.42 18.80
N PRO A 28 7.29 14.96 19.85
CA PRO A 28 8.43 14.28 20.49
C PRO A 28 8.10 12.86 20.96
N GLU A 29 6.87 12.62 21.45
CA GLU A 29 6.41 11.34 21.97
C GLU A 29 5.68 10.47 20.93
N GLY A 30 5.52 10.96 19.69
CA GLY A 30 4.68 10.33 18.68
C GLY A 30 5.17 8.95 18.26
N ILE A 31 6.47 8.84 18.03
CA ILE A 31 7.12 7.58 17.67
C ILE A 31 7.15 6.63 18.88
N ASP A 32 7.38 7.14 20.09
CA ASP A 32 7.31 6.33 21.31
C ASP A 32 5.95 5.67 21.49
N ARG A 33 4.88 6.42 21.26
CA ARG A 33 3.51 5.92 21.30
C ARG A 33 3.28 4.79 20.31
N ALA A 34 3.81 4.90 19.09
CA ALA A 34 3.71 3.84 18.08
C ALA A 34 4.43 2.56 18.53
N PHE A 35 5.66 2.68 19.03
CA PHE A 35 6.43 1.53 19.53
C PHE A 35 5.79 0.88 20.76
N ALA A 36 5.26 1.67 21.69
CA ALA A 36 4.53 1.14 22.84
C ALA A 36 3.32 0.31 22.40
N LYS A 37 2.65 0.69 21.31
CA LYS A 37 1.57 -0.13 20.74
C LYS A 37 2.10 -1.40 20.08
N LEU A 38 3.20 -1.32 19.34
CA LEU A 38 3.84 -2.48 18.72
C LEU A 38 4.34 -3.49 19.77
N ASP A 39 4.84 -3.03 20.92
CA ASP A 39 5.26 -3.90 22.03
C ASP A 39 4.14 -4.84 22.49
N THR A 40 2.88 -4.39 22.44
CA THR A 40 1.72 -5.20 22.88
C THR A 40 1.46 -6.44 22.01
N ILE A 41 2.06 -6.52 20.81
CA ILE A 41 1.87 -7.64 19.87
C ILE A 41 3.18 -8.32 19.46
N LYS A 42 4.33 -7.87 19.98
CA LYS A 42 5.64 -8.30 19.52
C LYS A 42 5.87 -9.80 19.57
N ASP A 43 5.37 -10.47 20.61
CA ASP A 43 5.50 -11.93 20.79
C ASP A 43 4.56 -12.74 19.87
N HIS A 44 3.75 -12.08 19.07
CA HIS A 44 2.74 -12.69 18.21
C HIS A 44 2.95 -12.39 16.72
N VAL A 45 4.09 -11.81 16.33
CA VAL A 45 4.35 -11.40 14.94
C VAL A 45 5.45 -12.21 14.27
N VAL A 46 5.22 -12.55 13.00
CA VAL A 46 6.24 -13.10 12.10
C VAL A 46 6.70 -12.00 11.14
N PHE A 47 7.99 -11.67 11.14
CA PHE A 47 8.56 -10.68 10.24
C PHE A 47 9.00 -11.31 8.91
N TRP A 48 8.53 -10.77 7.79
CA TRP A 48 8.86 -11.23 6.43
C TRP A 48 9.61 -10.16 5.64
N SER A 49 10.50 -10.53 4.71
CA SER A 49 11.35 -9.57 3.96
C SER A 49 11.08 -9.49 2.45
N ALA A 50 10.16 -10.30 1.92
CA ALA A 50 9.78 -10.29 0.52
C ALA A 50 8.26 -10.32 0.35
N GLY A 51 7.74 -9.55 -0.62
CA GLY A 51 6.29 -9.37 -0.82
C GLY A 51 5.52 -10.63 -1.25
N SER A 52 6.19 -11.74 -1.57
CA SER A 52 5.54 -13.03 -1.82
C SER A 52 5.21 -13.80 -0.54
N LYS A 53 5.93 -13.54 0.56
CA LYS A 53 5.83 -14.30 1.82
C LYS A 53 4.50 -14.16 2.56
N PRO A 54 3.83 -13.00 2.62
CA PRO A 54 2.58 -12.86 3.38
C PRO A 54 1.51 -13.90 3.00
N LEU A 55 1.34 -14.17 1.70
CA LEU A 55 0.34 -15.13 1.24
C LEU A 55 0.70 -16.57 1.61
N GLU A 56 1.99 -16.92 1.53
CA GLU A 56 2.49 -18.25 1.93
C GLU A 56 2.24 -18.50 3.43
N LEU A 57 2.56 -17.52 4.28
CA LEU A 57 2.40 -17.61 5.74
C LEU A 57 0.94 -17.75 6.16
N VAL A 58 0.03 -17.04 5.49
CA VAL A 58 -1.41 -17.15 5.76
C VAL A 58 -1.95 -18.48 5.23
N ALA A 59 -1.57 -18.88 4.01
CA ALA A 59 -2.03 -20.14 3.41
C ALA A 59 -1.53 -21.39 4.15
N SER A 60 -0.34 -21.34 4.76
CA SER A 60 0.19 -22.42 5.59
C SER A 60 -0.47 -22.52 6.96
N GLY A 61 -1.19 -21.47 7.39
CA GLY A 61 -1.75 -21.36 8.74
C GLY A 61 -0.71 -20.96 9.80
N GLU A 62 0.51 -20.57 9.41
CA GLU A 62 1.53 -20.08 10.33
C GLU A 62 1.12 -18.73 10.96
N VAL A 63 0.39 -17.91 10.21
CA VAL A 63 -0.26 -16.69 10.71
C VAL A 63 -1.72 -16.63 10.27
N VAL A 64 -2.58 -16.02 11.08
CA VAL A 64 -4.02 -15.86 10.75
C VAL A 64 -4.32 -14.64 9.87
N MET A 65 -3.39 -13.68 9.80
CA MET A 65 -3.46 -12.49 8.97
C MET A 65 -2.06 -11.92 8.74
N SER A 66 -1.87 -11.11 7.69
CA SER A 66 -0.60 -10.45 7.42
C SER A 66 -0.79 -9.12 6.70
N LEU A 67 0.16 -8.20 6.87
CA LEU A 67 0.30 -7.07 5.98
C LEU A 67 0.79 -7.56 4.62
N ALA A 68 0.18 -7.07 3.54
CA ALA A 68 0.52 -7.45 2.18
C ALA A 68 0.23 -6.33 1.20
N TYR A 69 0.92 -6.34 0.05
CA TYR A 69 0.60 -5.43 -1.05
C TYR A 69 -0.72 -5.85 -1.69
N ASN A 70 -1.67 -4.90 -1.82
CA ASN A 70 -3.03 -5.18 -2.28
C ASN A 70 -3.06 -5.80 -3.70
N GLY A 71 -2.09 -5.49 -4.56
CA GLY A 71 -1.95 -6.08 -5.88
C GLY A 71 -1.64 -7.59 -5.84
N ARG A 72 -0.86 -8.05 -4.84
CA ARG A 72 -0.56 -9.48 -4.63
C ARG A 72 -1.78 -10.24 -4.15
N ILE A 73 -2.50 -9.67 -3.19
CA ILE A 73 -3.76 -10.25 -2.69
C ILE A 73 -4.81 -10.27 -3.79
N GLY A 74 -4.88 -9.19 -4.58
CA GLY A 74 -5.79 -9.10 -5.71
C GLY A 74 -5.51 -10.10 -6.81
N ALA A 75 -4.26 -10.33 -7.18
CA ALA A 75 -3.92 -11.40 -8.12
C ALA A 75 -4.34 -12.77 -7.59
N ALA A 76 -4.12 -13.05 -6.30
CA ALA A 76 -4.54 -14.32 -5.70
C ALA A 76 -6.06 -14.51 -5.72
N ILE A 77 -6.84 -13.49 -5.37
CA ILE A 77 -8.32 -13.55 -5.39
C ILE A 77 -8.84 -13.57 -6.83
N LEU A 78 -8.46 -12.57 -7.61
CA LEU A 78 -9.03 -12.30 -8.93
C LEU A 78 -8.53 -13.29 -9.97
N SER A 79 -7.24 -13.56 -10.03
CA SER A 79 -6.67 -14.41 -11.09
C SER A 79 -6.60 -15.88 -10.70
N GLU A 80 -6.25 -16.19 -9.45
CA GLU A 80 -6.01 -17.58 -9.00
C GLU A 80 -7.20 -18.21 -8.27
N GLY A 81 -8.23 -17.43 -7.90
CA GLY A 81 -9.40 -17.92 -7.18
C GLY A 81 -9.09 -18.39 -5.75
N LYS A 82 -8.07 -17.81 -5.11
CA LYS A 82 -7.73 -18.07 -3.71
C LYS A 82 -8.69 -17.37 -2.76
N ASP A 83 -8.94 -18.00 -1.62
CA ASP A 83 -9.83 -17.48 -0.57
C ASP A 83 -9.05 -16.57 0.38
N PHE A 84 -8.91 -15.30 -0.02
CA PHE A 84 -8.35 -14.23 0.81
C PHE A 84 -9.35 -13.08 0.89
N GLU A 85 -9.34 -12.38 2.02
CA GLU A 85 -10.14 -11.18 2.24
C GLU A 85 -9.23 -9.99 2.55
N TYR A 86 -9.62 -8.80 2.11
CA TYR A 86 -8.92 -7.57 2.47
C TYR A 86 -9.37 -7.04 3.82
N ILE A 87 -8.41 -6.67 4.66
CA ILE A 87 -8.66 -5.79 5.81
C ILE A 87 -8.18 -4.39 5.43
N TRP A 88 -9.11 -3.54 5.00
CA TRP A 88 -8.80 -2.19 4.51
C TRP A 88 -8.63 -1.13 5.62
N ASP A 89 -9.09 -1.43 6.84
CA ASP A 89 -8.98 -0.52 7.97
C ASP A 89 -7.51 -0.19 8.26
N ALA A 90 -7.21 1.10 8.44
CA ALA A 90 -5.86 1.63 8.61
C ALA A 90 -4.88 1.33 7.46
N THR A 91 -5.35 0.96 6.26
CA THR A 91 -4.45 0.78 5.11
C THR A 91 -3.63 2.04 4.88
N VAL A 92 -2.34 1.87 4.62
CA VAL A 92 -1.44 2.97 4.29
C VAL A 92 -1.34 3.02 2.78
N LEU A 93 -1.89 4.09 2.19
CA LEU A 93 -1.91 4.30 0.76
C LEU A 93 -0.63 5.01 0.35
N GLU A 94 0.27 4.27 -0.28
CA GLU A 94 1.48 4.80 -0.89
C GLU A 94 1.21 5.29 -2.32
N GLN A 95 2.02 6.24 -2.77
CA GLN A 95 1.97 6.80 -4.12
C GLN A 95 3.26 6.44 -4.84
N GLU A 96 3.15 5.94 -6.07
CA GLU A 96 4.31 5.69 -6.93
C GLU A 96 4.58 6.89 -7.83
N TYR A 97 5.85 7.21 -8.01
CA TYR A 97 6.31 8.36 -8.80
C TYR A 97 7.23 7.91 -9.94
N LEU A 98 7.06 8.54 -11.10
CA LEU A 98 8.04 8.46 -12.19
C LEU A 98 9.02 9.63 -12.06
N VAL A 99 10.32 9.34 -12.13
CA VAL A 99 11.38 10.35 -12.01
C VAL A 99 12.33 10.23 -13.19
N ALA A 100 12.56 11.33 -13.90
CA ALA A 100 13.62 11.42 -14.91
C ALA A 100 14.96 11.75 -14.22
N ILE A 101 15.94 10.88 -14.38
CA ILE A 101 17.27 11.06 -13.77
C ILE A 101 18.10 12.06 -14.57
N LYS A 102 18.71 13.03 -13.87
CA LYS A 102 19.59 14.04 -14.47
C LYS A 102 20.75 13.38 -15.21
N GLY A 103 21.02 13.87 -16.43
CA GLY A 103 22.10 13.35 -17.29
C GLY A 103 21.74 12.07 -18.06
N GLY A 104 20.52 11.56 -17.90
CA GLY A 104 19.99 10.46 -18.71
C GLY A 104 19.42 10.92 -20.06
N ASN A 105 18.68 10.03 -20.73
CA ASN A 105 17.97 10.33 -21.97
C ASN A 105 16.68 11.11 -21.69
N GLU A 106 16.83 12.40 -21.35
CA GLU A 106 15.75 13.25 -20.87
C GLU A 106 14.57 13.36 -21.85
N ALA A 107 14.85 13.51 -23.15
CA ALA A 107 13.80 13.66 -24.15
C ALA A 107 12.89 12.42 -24.25
N GLU A 108 13.47 11.21 -24.27
CA GLU A 108 12.70 9.97 -24.31
C GLU A 108 12.04 9.65 -22.97
N ALA A 109 12.70 9.98 -21.86
CA ALA A 109 12.11 9.85 -20.52
C ALA A 109 10.84 10.71 -20.39
N LEU A 110 10.88 11.96 -20.84
CA LEU A 110 9.72 12.86 -20.81
C LEU A 110 8.57 12.35 -21.69
N LYS A 111 8.87 11.82 -22.89
CA LYS A 111 7.85 11.18 -23.75
C LYS A 111 7.19 9.99 -23.06
N PHE A 112 7.99 9.11 -22.46
CA PHE A 112 7.47 7.97 -21.71
C PHE A 112 6.64 8.42 -20.51
N MET A 113 7.11 9.37 -19.73
CA MET A 113 6.38 9.91 -18.57
C MET A 113 5.04 10.52 -18.98
N ALA A 114 4.98 11.25 -20.10
CA ALA A 114 3.73 11.78 -20.64
C ALA A 114 2.75 10.66 -21.03
N HIS A 115 3.24 9.58 -21.67
CA HIS A 115 2.42 8.42 -22.01
C HIS A 115 1.94 7.67 -20.75
N ALA A 116 2.87 7.26 -19.89
CA ALA A 116 2.62 6.46 -18.71
C ALA A 116 1.70 7.17 -17.71
N SER A 117 1.80 8.50 -17.60
CA SER A 117 0.91 9.32 -16.77
C SER A 117 -0.41 9.71 -17.45
N SER A 118 -0.70 9.29 -18.68
CA SER A 118 -1.95 9.61 -19.36
C SER A 118 -3.16 8.91 -18.70
N SER A 119 -4.36 9.48 -18.86
CA SER A 119 -5.58 8.87 -18.30
C SER A 119 -5.80 7.44 -18.79
N ILE A 120 -5.54 7.20 -20.08
CA ILE A 120 -5.72 5.89 -20.72
C ILE A 120 -4.69 4.90 -20.21
N ALA A 121 -3.39 5.25 -20.18
CA ALA A 121 -2.36 4.33 -19.71
C ALA A 121 -2.57 3.93 -18.23
N ASN A 122 -2.92 4.91 -17.38
CA ASN A 122 -3.29 4.64 -15.99
C ASN A 122 -4.53 3.74 -15.86
N ALA A 123 -5.53 3.90 -16.73
CA ALA A 123 -6.71 3.02 -16.74
C ALA A 123 -6.37 1.61 -17.24
N GLU A 124 -5.58 1.48 -18.31
CA GLU A 124 -5.16 0.19 -18.88
C GLU A 124 -4.34 -0.65 -17.90
N GLN A 125 -3.57 -0.04 -17.00
CA GLN A 125 -2.87 -0.77 -15.93
C GLN A 125 -3.84 -1.58 -15.06
N ALA A 126 -5.02 -1.03 -14.77
CA ALA A 126 -6.04 -1.67 -13.94
C ALA A 126 -6.62 -2.95 -14.55
N LYS A 127 -6.34 -3.25 -15.83
CA LYS A 127 -6.71 -4.53 -16.45
C LYS A 127 -5.92 -5.71 -15.88
N TYR A 128 -4.74 -5.45 -15.32
CA TYR A 128 -3.77 -6.49 -14.94
C TYR A 128 -3.47 -6.53 -13.45
N ILE A 129 -3.72 -5.43 -12.73
CA ILE A 129 -3.44 -5.33 -11.30
C ILE A 129 -4.44 -4.35 -10.65
N PRO A 130 -5.01 -4.65 -9.46
CA PRO A 130 -5.95 -3.76 -8.77
C PRO A 130 -5.25 -2.58 -8.09
N TYR A 131 -4.48 -1.80 -8.85
CA TYR A 131 -3.93 -0.53 -8.40
C TYR A 131 -4.83 0.61 -8.81
N GLY A 132 -5.14 1.48 -7.84
CA GLY A 132 -5.97 2.64 -8.08
C GLY A 132 -5.23 3.65 -8.96
N PRO A 133 -5.80 4.06 -10.11
CA PRO A 133 -5.18 5.08 -10.95
C PRO A 133 -4.94 6.38 -10.19
N MET A 134 -3.80 7.02 -10.42
CA MET A 134 -3.46 8.30 -9.80
C MET A 134 -4.30 9.47 -10.37
N ARG A 135 -4.83 9.32 -11.59
CA ARG A 135 -5.73 10.31 -12.21
C ARG A 135 -7.19 9.96 -12.01
N LYS A 136 -7.97 10.92 -11.49
CA LYS A 136 -9.43 10.82 -11.40
C LYS A 136 -10.11 10.53 -12.75
N SER A 137 -9.59 11.11 -13.83
CA SER A 137 -10.10 10.88 -15.19
C SER A 137 -9.92 9.44 -15.68
N SER A 138 -8.97 8.69 -15.14
CA SER A 138 -8.81 7.25 -15.44
C SER A 138 -9.91 6.42 -14.83
N ILE A 139 -10.41 6.82 -13.65
CA ILE A 139 -11.49 6.10 -12.95
C ILE A 139 -12.77 6.11 -13.80
N ASP A 140 -13.07 7.22 -14.48
CA ASP A 140 -14.24 7.30 -15.36
C ASP A 140 -14.09 6.44 -16.62
N ILE A 141 -12.85 6.22 -17.11
CA ILE A 141 -12.58 5.32 -18.22
C ILE A 141 -12.86 3.87 -17.79
N ILE A 142 -12.30 3.46 -16.65
CA ILE A 142 -12.51 2.11 -16.09
C ILE A 142 -13.99 1.84 -15.89
N LYS A 143 -14.71 2.72 -15.16
CA LYS A 143 -16.14 2.55 -14.87
C LYS A 143 -17.02 2.41 -16.12
N LYS A 144 -16.68 3.09 -17.21
CA LYS A 144 -17.41 3.01 -18.48
C LYS A 144 -17.14 1.71 -19.24
N GLY A 145 -15.99 1.10 -19.00
CA GLY A 145 -15.55 -0.13 -19.67
C GLY A 145 -15.68 -1.39 -18.82
N GLU A 146 -16.28 -1.33 -17.63
CA GLU A 146 -16.47 -2.52 -16.80
C GLU A 146 -17.33 -3.59 -17.51
N PRO A 147 -17.01 -4.90 -17.34
CA PRO A 147 -15.88 -5.44 -16.59
C PRO A 147 -14.51 -5.16 -17.23
N TRP A 148 -13.54 -4.69 -16.45
CA TRP A 148 -12.28 -4.13 -16.94
C TRP A 148 -11.06 -5.02 -16.64
N PHE A 149 -11.06 -5.77 -15.53
CA PHE A 149 -9.93 -6.62 -15.16
C PHE A 149 -9.93 -7.93 -15.95
N ILE A 150 -8.81 -8.23 -16.60
CA ILE A 150 -8.66 -9.41 -17.45
C ILE A 150 -8.39 -10.63 -16.57
N LYS A 151 -9.29 -11.62 -16.65
CA LYS A 151 -9.12 -12.92 -16.02
C LYS A 151 -9.46 -14.05 -16.99
N TYR A 152 -8.71 -15.15 -16.90
CA TYR A 152 -9.10 -16.41 -17.54
C TYR A 152 -10.46 -16.90 -17.00
N GLY A 153 -11.47 -16.94 -17.87
CA GLY A 153 -12.85 -17.34 -17.50
C GLY A 153 -13.87 -16.20 -17.45
N GLY A 154 -13.47 -14.95 -17.71
CA GLY A 154 -14.36 -13.80 -17.84
C GLY A 154 -13.85 -12.58 -17.05
N ASP A 155 -14.00 -11.40 -17.63
CA ASP A 155 -13.52 -10.16 -17.03
C ASP A 155 -14.31 -9.82 -15.75
N ILE A 156 -13.67 -9.11 -14.81
CA ILE A 156 -14.23 -8.78 -13.47
C ILE A 156 -14.35 -7.27 -13.26
N ASP A 157 -15.38 -6.85 -12.51
CA ASP A 157 -15.48 -5.49 -11.97
C ASP A 157 -14.34 -5.22 -10.99
N ILE A 158 -13.40 -4.36 -11.39
CA ILE A 158 -12.20 -4.09 -10.59
C ILE A 158 -12.43 -3.05 -9.51
N MET A 159 -13.49 -2.24 -9.62
CA MET A 159 -13.73 -1.10 -8.75
C MET A 159 -13.83 -1.45 -7.25
N PRO A 160 -14.43 -2.58 -6.82
CA PRO A 160 -14.45 -2.99 -5.42
C PRO A 160 -13.07 -3.35 -4.84
N HIS A 161 -12.11 -3.71 -5.70
CA HIS A 161 -10.76 -4.15 -5.30
C HIS A 161 -9.74 -3.00 -5.29
N MET A 162 -10.17 -1.78 -5.64
CA MET A 162 -9.28 -0.63 -5.71
C MET A 162 -9.04 0.00 -4.33
N PRO A 163 -7.77 0.25 -3.95
CA PRO A 163 -7.44 0.90 -2.67
C PRO A 163 -7.88 2.38 -2.63
N THR A 164 -8.16 2.97 -3.80
CA THR A 164 -8.67 4.34 -3.95
C THR A 164 -10.20 4.42 -3.89
N HIS A 165 -10.90 3.31 -3.61
CA HIS A 165 -12.34 3.33 -3.43
C HIS A 165 -12.73 4.28 -2.28
N PRO A 166 -13.79 5.12 -2.39
CA PRO A 166 -14.12 6.12 -1.37
C PRO A 166 -14.34 5.58 0.05
N LYS A 167 -14.81 4.33 0.19
CA LYS A 167 -14.94 3.68 1.51
C LYS A 167 -13.59 3.36 2.14
N VAL A 168 -12.60 3.00 1.32
CA VAL A 168 -11.22 2.72 1.76
C VAL A 168 -10.51 4.03 2.10
N LEU A 169 -10.55 5.02 1.20
CA LEU A 169 -9.89 6.31 1.38
C LEU A 169 -10.30 7.05 2.66
N LYS A 170 -11.56 6.93 3.09
CA LYS A 170 -12.04 7.55 4.34
C LYS A 170 -11.34 7.03 5.60
N LYS A 171 -10.78 5.82 5.53
CA LYS A 171 -10.13 5.12 6.65
C LYS A 171 -8.64 4.91 6.43
N ALA A 172 -8.13 5.25 5.25
CA ALA A 172 -6.73 5.08 4.90
C ALA A 172 -5.87 6.18 5.52
N VAL A 173 -4.63 5.84 5.83
CA VAL A 173 -3.55 6.81 6.02
C VAL A 173 -2.94 7.07 4.65
N ILE A 174 -2.81 8.33 4.24
CA ILE A 174 -2.09 8.66 2.99
C ILE A 174 -0.63 8.83 3.36
N ALA A 175 0.25 8.00 2.80
CA ALA A 175 1.66 8.04 3.13
C ALA A 175 2.27 9.43 2.84
N ASP A 176 3.10 9.93 3.75
CA ASP A 176 3.82 11.19 3.60
C ASP A 176 5.30 10.92 3.26
N PRO A 177 5.68 10.96 1.97
CA PRO A 177 7.05 10.67 1.56
C PRO A 177 8.04 11.74 2.03
N PHE A 178 7.60 12.98 2.32
CA PHE A 178 8.50 14.03 2.82
C PHE A 178 8.83 13.80 4.29
N TRP A 179 7.83 13.47 5.09
CA TRP A 179 8.06 13.10 6.50
C TRP A 179 9.05 11.92 6.60
N TRP A 180 8.86 10.89 5.79
CA TRP A 180 9.76 9.74 5.75
C TRP A 180 11.16 10.07 5.20
N ALA A 181 11.28 11.02 4.26
CA ALA A 181 12.59 11.48 3.80
C ALA A 181 13.38 12.18 4.93
N ASP A 182 12.70 12.99 5.74
CA ASP A 182 13.34 13.77 6.81
C ASP A 182 13.61 12.94 8.07
N ASN A 183 12.74 11.98 8.41
CA ASN A 183 12.76 11.27 9.70
C ASN A 183 13.01 9.75 9.59
N GLY A 184 12.93 9.19 8.38
CA GLY A 184 12.87 7.75 8.18
C GLY A 184 14.13 7.00 8.63
N ALA A 185 15.31 7.61 8.52
CA ALA A 185 16.57 6.98 8.93
C ALA A 185 16.56 6.57 10.41
N GLU A 186 16.20 7.50 11.31
CA GLU A 186 16.14 7.26 12.75
C GLU A 186 15.06 6.22 13.09
N VAL A 187 13.88 6.34 12.49
CA VAL A 187 12.77 5.42 12.73
C VAL A 187 13.11 4.00 12.25
N HIS A 188 13.79 3.86 11.11
CA HIS A 188 14.23 2.57 10.59
C HIS A 188 15.31 1.93 11.47
N GLU A 189 16.26 2.72 11.98
CA GLU A 189 17.27 2.23 12.93
C GLU A 189 16.60 1.70 14.21
N ARG A 190 15.72 2.52 14.82
CA ARG A 190 14.97 2.13 16.00
C ARG A 190 14.11 0.89 15.76
N PHE A 191 13.43 0.81 14.62
CA PHE A 191 12.64 -0.37 14.25
C PHE A 191 13.51 -1.60 14.08
N GLY A 192 14.69 -1.46 13.47
CA GLY A 192 15.68 -2.53 13.34
C GLY A 192 16.10 -3.10 14.69
N ALA A 193 16.43 -2.22 15.64
CA ALA A 193 16.78 -2.60 17.01
C ALA A 193 15.58 -3.24 17.75
N TRP A 194 14.40 -2.63 17.67
CA TRP A 194 13.18 -3.15 18.29
C TRP A 194 12.83 -4.54 17.79
N LYS A 195 12.93 -4.79 16.48
CA LYS A 195 12.65 -6.09 15.84
C LYS A 195 13.68 -7.17 16.19
N GLY A 196 14.93 -6.78 16.46
CA GLY A 196 16.03 -7.71 16.75
C GLY A 196 16.13 -8.15 18.20
N ASN A 197 15.62 -7.33 19.12
CA ASN A 197 15.45 -7.66 20.54
C ASN A 197 14.17 -8.44 20.78
#